data_AF-A0A0M3KAX5-F1
#
_entry.id   AF-A0A0M3KAX5-F1
#
_cell.length_a   1.000
_cell.length_b   1.000
_cell.length_c   1.000
_cell.angle_alpha   90.00
_cell.angle_beta   90.00
_cell.angle_gamma   90.00
#
_symmetry.space_group_name_H-M   'P 1'
#
loop_
_entity.id
_entity.type
_entity.pdbx_description
1 polymer ?
#
loop_
_entity_poly.entity_id
_entity_poly.type
_entity_poly.pdbx_seq_one_letter_code
_entity_poly.pdbx_strand_id
1 'polypeptide(L)'
;LKMSSQSTVPSNSQVNGVNSGRDDYRDKVDDDRNHSSESSELDETEDEEYFDESHQPKTLIIHTGTRMKTTSAAAVAKSVPARRKSSVKSYSMDNTGLLSKASAAYVDQGFESRVLVLYTGGTIGMKCVDGVYCPQPHYLPRAMRDYPPLNDKAYIDMFYANETVKPYCLPAIRHMKKRIVYWIVSVHLEVVEYQPLLDSSDMTFDDWIRIGKDIRKAYYQYDGFVVLHGTDTLAYTASALSFMFEDLGKPVIVTGSQIPVCEVRSDGRENLVGALLIAGTFDIPEVTVYFNNKLFRGNRTIKFDNCSMDAFDSPNMQPIAQMKITIKVNYESIFRSSTMAPFSVHNRLCRNVAVLRIFPSIPISTIRAFLQPPVQGVVLETYGAGNMPSRRTDIIEEIRKAVQRGCIIINCSQCIRGQVDVHYFTGKVLIC
;
A
#
# COMPACT_ATOMS: atom_id res chain seq x y z
N LEU A 1 3.43 -24.78 -3.71
CA LEU A 1 2.61 -25.76 -2.96
C LEU A 1 2.68 -27.11 -3.67
N LYS A 2 3.34 -28.12 -3.08
CA LYS A 2 3.31 -29.50 -3.60
C LYS A 2 1.96 -30.12 -3.19
N MET A 3 1.18 -30.63 -4.14
CA MET A 3 0.00 -31.44 -3.84
C MET A 3 0.32 -32.92 -3.99
N SER A 4 0.05 -33.68 -2.93
CA SER A 4 0.17 -35.13 -2.86
C SER A 4 -1.07 -35.81 -3.46
N SER A 5 -0.88 -36.65 -4.47
CA SER A 5 -1.93 -37.55 -4.95
C SER A 5 -2.01 -38.79 -4.06
N GLN A 6 -3.13 -38.98 -3.36
CA GLN A 6 -3.42 -40.25 -2.68
C GLN A 6 -3.78 -41.32 -3.72
N SER A 7 -3.02 -42.42 -3.76
CA SER A 7 -3.35 -43.60 -4.55
C SER A 7 -4.00 -44.67 -3.67
N THR A 8 -5.15 -45.16 -4.10
CA THR A 8 -5.89 -46.26 -3.48
C THR A 8 -5.14 -47.59 -3.58
N VAL A 9 -5.22 -48.41 -2.52
CA VAL A 9 -4.60 -49.75 -2.42
C VAL A 9 -5.69 -50.83 -2.36
N PRO A 10 -5.54 -51.97 -3.04
CA PRO A 10 -6.21 -53.21 -2.68
C PRO A 10 -5.23 -54.32 -2.21
N SER A 11 -5.39 -54.71 -0.94
CA SER A 11 -5.28 -56.06 -0.33
C SER A 11 -4.25 -57.12 -0.79
N ASN A 12 -3.66 -57.77 0.23
CA ASN A 12 -3.04 -59.12 0.29
C ASN A 12 -1.63 -59.26 -0.36
N SER A 13 -0.70 -60.05 0.19
CA SER A 13 -0.76 -61.13 1.21
C SER A 13 0.50 -61.20 2.11
N GLN A 14 0.54 -62.21 2.99
CA GLN A 14 1.51 -62.44 4.10
C GLN A 14 2.96 -62.74 3.65
N VAL A 15 3.96 -62.56 4.54
CA VAL A 15 4.75 -63.64 5.18
C VAL A 15 5.80 -63.10 6.20
N ASN A 16 5.99 -63.88 7.27
CA ASN A 16 6.82 -63.76 8.47
C ASN A 16 8.32 -63.33 8.34
N GLY A 17 8.91 -62.83 9.45
CA GLY A 17 10.23 -63.32 9.90
C GLY A 17 11.17 -62.40 10.71
N VAL A 18 11.24 -62.59 12.04
CA VAL A 18 12.46 -62.68 12.93
C VAL A 18 13.65 -61.71 12.65
N ASN A 19 13.95 -60.65 13.44
CA ASN A 19 14.48 -60.56 14.83
C ASN A 19 16.04 -60.68 15.00
N SER A 20 16.61 -59.91 15.95
CA SER A 20 17.91 -60.03 16.70
C SER A 20 19.12 -59.10 16.40
N GLY A 21 19.86 -58.77 17.49
CA GLY A 21 21.08 -57.91 17.58
C GLY A 21 20.78 -56.42 17.79
N ARG A 22 20.94 -55.74 18.95
CA ARG A 22 21.80 -55.86 20.16
C ARG A 22 23.31 -55.78 19.89
N ASP A 23 23.92 -54.67 20.36
CA ASP A 23 24.90 -54.54 21.46
C ASP A 23 24.94 -53.03 21.84
N ASP A 24 24.78 -52.62 23.11
CA ASP A 24 25.77 -52.54 24.21
C ASP A 24 27.00 -51.66 23.83
N TYR A 25 27.50 -50.66 24.58
CA TYR A 25 27.37 -50.12 25.95
C TYR A 25 27.81 -48.61 25.90
N ARG A 26 27.82 -47.72 26.92
CA ARG A 26 27.67 -47.77 28.39
C ARG A 26 27.28 -46.38 28.96
N ASP A 27 27.02 -46.31 30.27
CA ASP A 27 26.66 -45.11 31.05
C ASP A 27 27.80 -44.13 31.39
N LYS A 28 27.43 -42.87 31.65
CA LYS A 28 27.80 -42.15 32.89
C LYS A 28 26.78 -41.06 33.23
N VAL A 29 26.59 -40.82 34.52
CA VAL A 29 25.42 -40.17 35.14
C VAL A 29 25.91 -39.23 36.27
N ASP A 30 25.20 -38.12 36.46
CA ASP A 30 25.25 -37.12 37.56
C ASP A 30 26.57 -36.28 37.73
N ASP A 31 26.55 -35.02 38.21
CA ASP A 31 25.44 -34.15 38.67
C ASP A 31 25.75 -32.63 38.49
N ASP A 32 24.79 -31.79 38.90
CA ASP A 32 24.88 -30.39 39.36
C ASP A 32 25.10 -29.21 38.37
N ARG A 33 23.95 -28.70 37.89
CA ARG A 33 23.45 -27.32 38.11
C ARG A 33 24.47 -26.17 38.20
N ASN A 34 24.41 -25.25 37.23
CA ASN A 34 24.31 -23.83 37.58
C ASN A 34 23.58 -22.98 36.52
N HIS A 35 22.96 -21.89 36.95
CA HIS A 35 22.19 -20.99 36.10
C HIS A 35 23.07 -20.08 35.21
N SER A 36 22.70 -19.92 33.94
CA SER A 36 22.33 -18.59 33.40
C SER A 36 21.67 -18.72 32.03
N SER A 37 20.71 -17.82 31.76
CA SER A 37 19.93 -17.78 30.52
C SER A 37 20.65 -17.00 29.43
N GLU A 38 21.04 -17.66 28.34
CA GLU A 38 21.32 -16.97 27.08
C GLU A 38 20.00 -16.79 26.32
N SER A 39 19.47 -15.57 26.42
CA SER A 39 18.39 -15.08 25.56
C SER A 39 18.87 -15.01 24.12
N SER A 40 18.03 -15.47 23.19
CA SER A 40 18.28 -15.37 21.75
C SER A 40 18.49 -13.91 21.33
N GLU A 41 19.73 -13.53 21.06
CA GLU A 41 20.04 -12.31 20.31
C GLU A 41 19.45 -12.46 18.91
N LEU A 42 18.41 -11.69 18.63
CA LEU A 42 17.88 -11.55 17.29
C LEU A 42 18.87 -10.72 16.48
N ASP A 43 19.43 -11.37 15.48
CA ASP A 43 20.46 -10.87 14.56
C ASP A 43 20.00 -9.56 13.86
N GLU A 44 20.33 -8.41 14.45
CA GLU A 44 20.22 -7.09 13.81
C GLU A 44 21.28 -6.97 12.70
N THR A 45 21.16 -7.80 11.67
CA THR A 45 21.90 -7.63 10.42
C THR A 45 21.59 -6.27 9.84
N GLU A 46 22.63 -5.47 9.60
CA GLU A 46 22.53 -4.17 8.97
C GLU A 46 21.76 -4.31 7.63
N ASP A 47 20.64 -3.61 7.49
CA ASP A 47 19.82 -3.60 6.27
C ASP A 47 20.66 -3.04 5.11
N GLU A 48 21.31 -3.90 4.31
CA GLU A 48 21.98 -3.49 3.07
C GLU A 48 20.97 -2.75 2.18
N GLU A 49 21.10 -1.43 2.05
CA GLU A 49 20.22 -0.62 1.22
C GLU A 49 20.63 -0.74 -0.26
N TYR A 50 20.06 -1.74 -0.95
CA TYR A 50 20.16 -1.88 -2.40
C TYR A 50 19.45 -0.70 -3.08
N PHE A 51 20.19 0.16 -3.75
CA PHE A 51 19.68 1.30 -4.53
C PHE A 51 19.65 1.01 -6.04
N ASP A 52 18.84 1.77 -6.78
CA ASP A 52 18.87 1.75 -8.25
C ASP A 52 20.11 2.48 -8.81
N GLU A 53 20.52 2.17 -10.04
CA GLU A 53 21.60 2.91 -10.74
C GLU A 53 21.20 4.38 -10.99
N SER A 54 19.91 4.70 -11.09
CA SER A 54 19.38 6.06 -11.17
C SER A 54 18.99 6.69 -9.82
N HIS A 55 19.32 6.05 -8.69
CA HIS A 55 18.89 6.49 -7.37
C HIS A 55 19.45 7.88 -7.00
N GLN A 56 18.57 8.88 -6.99
CA GLN A 56 18.84 10.17 -6.36
C GLN A 56 18.49 10.11 -4.86
N PRO A 57 19.33 10.60 -3.93
CA PRO A 57 19.05 10.57 -2.50
C PRO A 57 17.75 11.30 -2.10
N LYS A 58 16.66 10.56 -1.94
CA LYS A 58 15.33 11.12 -1.60
C LYS A 58 15.19 11.22 -0.08
N THR A 59 15.19 12.45 0.44
CA THR A 59 15.14 12.71 1.88
C THR A 59 13.79 13.26 2.33
N LEU A 60 13.56 13.18 3.63
CA LEU A 60 12.48 13.84 4.33
C LEU A 60 13.09 15.08 5.00
N ILE A 61 12.78 16.29 4.52
CA ILE A 61 13.43 17.54 4.94
C ILE A 61 12.48 18.41 5.77
N ILE A 62 13.00 18.95 6.89
CA ILE A 62 12.39 20.05 7.65
C ILE A 62 13.09 21.36 7.27
N HIS A 63 12.31 22.39 6.97
CA HIS A 63 12.79 23.76 6.79
C HIS A 63 12.44 24.64 8.01
N THR A 64 13.37 24.76 8.96
CA THR A 64 13.23 25.68 10.11
C THR A 64 13.74 27.08 9.75
N GLY A 65 12.98 27.78 8.90
CA GLY A 65 13.28 29.15 8.45
C GLY A 65 14.56 29.24 7.62
N THR A 66 15.72 29.36 8.28
CA THR A 66 17.04 29.56 7.67
C THR A 66 17.96 28.32 7.70
N ARG A 67 17.52 27.17 8.24
CA ARG A 67 18.26 25.90 8.19
C ARG A 67 17.41 24.75 7.65
N MET A 68 18.06 23.91 6.84
CA MET A 68 17.53 22.60 6.41
C MET A 68 17.98 21.52 7.40
N LYS A 69 17.09 20.57 7.71
CA LYS A 69 17.41 19.44 8.58
C LYS A 69 16.73 18.17 8.10
N THR A 70 17.51 17.13 7.80
CA THR A 70 17.01 15.79 7.45
C THR A 70 16.30 15.16 8.64
N THR A 71 15.23 14.41 8.38
CA THR A 71 14.42 13.76 9.40
C THR A 71 13.79 12.46 8.87
N SER A 72 12.84 11.87 9.61
CA SER A 72 12.07 10.71 9.14
C SER A 72 10.61 10.79 9.55
N ALA A 73 9.73 9.97 8.95
CA ALA A 73 8.35 9.85 9.42
C ALA A 73 8.25 9.45 10.90
N ALA A 74 9.25 8.73 11.45
CA ALA A 74 9.34 8.43 12.88
C ALA A 74 9.52 9.68 13.77
N ALA A 75 10.07 10.77 13.25
CA ALA A 75 10.17 12.03 13.98
C ALA A 75 8.84 12.81 13.96
N VAL A 76 8.13 12.82 12.82
CA VAL A 76 6.74 13.35 12.75
C VAL A 76 5.83 12.57 13.70
N ALA A 77 5.94 11.25 13.65
CA ALA A 77 5.28 10.31 14.55
C ALA A 77 5.56 10.63 16.04
N LYS A 78 6.80 11.00 16.41
CA LYS A 78 7.16 11.44 17.77
C LYS A 78 6.61 12.84 18.12
N SER A 79 6.30 13.69 17.14
CA SER A 79 5.65 14.99 17.34
C SER A 79 4.12 14.92 17.46
N VAL A 80 3.51 13.74 17.19
CA VAL A 80 2.09 13.53 17.43
C VAL A 80 1.84 13.51 18.95
N PRO A 81 0.97 14.37 19.50
CA PRO A 81 0.64 14.30 20.91
C PRO A 81 0.06 12.91 21.25
N ALA A 82 0.59 12.29 22.30
CA ALA A 82 0.09 11.03 22.84
C ALA A 82 -1.44 11.08 22.99
N ARG A 83 -2.13 9.94 22.78
CA ARG A 83 -3.60 9.87 22.93
C ARG A 83 -3.99 10.47 24.28
N ARG A 84 -4.72 11.59 24.26
CA ARG A 84 -4.96 12.41 25.44
C ARG A 84 -5.79 11.62 26.46
N LYS A 85 -5.16 11.27 27.58
CA LYS A 85 -5.85 10.90 28.82
C LYS A 85 -6.07 12.17 29.65
N SER A 86 -7.04 13.01 29.27
CA SER A 86 -7.37 14.18 30.09
C SER A 86 -8.83 14.62 30.00
N SER A 87 -9.39 14.91 31.16
CA SER A 87 -10.65 15.61 31.35
C SER A 87 -10.56 17.04 30.84
N VAL A 88 -11.46 17.40 29.92
CA VAL A 88 -11.63 18.79 29.43
C VAL A 88 -13.12 19.15 29.56
N LYS A 89 -13.41 20.38 29.98
CA LYS A 89 -14.78 20.87 30.16
C LYS A 89 -15.48 21.01 28.80
N SER A 90 -16.67 20.42 28.67
CA SER A 90 -17.38 20.26 27.40
C SER A 90 -18.22 21.47 26.97
N TYR A 91 -18.49 21.55 25.66
CA TYR A 91 -19.48 22.41 25.01
C TYR A 91 -20.42 21.52 24.17
N SER A 92 -21.69 21.92 24.01
CA SER A 92 -22.71 21.18 23.24
C SER A 92 -22.79 21.72 21.81
N MET A 93 -23.00 20.87 20.80
CA MET A 93 -23.40 21.35 19.46
C MET A 93 -24.93 21.42 19.36
N ASP A 94 -25.45 22.57 18.95
CA ASP A 94 -26.85 22.69 18.54
C ASP A 94 -27.04 22.10 17.12
N ASN A 95 -28.29 21.87 16.71
CA ASN A 95 -28.65 21.25 15.41
C ASN A 95 -28.18 22.03 14.14
N THR A 96 -27.50 23.16 14.32
CA THR A 96 -26.88 23.99 13.28
C THR A 96 -25.35 23.82 13.20
N GLY A 97 -24.74 23.03 14.07
CA GLY A 97 -23.28 22.80 14.12
C GLY A 97 -22.49 23.87 14.91
N LEU A 98 -23.17 24.83 15.54
CA LEU A 98 -22.57 25.84 16.42
C LEU A 98 -22.65 25.41 17.89
N LEU A 99 -21.67 25.84 18.69
CA LEU A 99 -21.54 25.40 20.08
C LEU A 99 -22.35 26.28 21.06
N SER A 100 -23.22 25.65 21.86
CA SER A 100 -23.93 26.25 23.01
C SER A 100 -23.48 25.60 24.34
N LYS A 101 -23.81 26.24 25.48
CA LYS A 101 -23.35 25.82 26.81
C LYS A 101 -24.48 25.15 27.62
N ALA A 102 -24.41 23.83 27.85
CA ALA A 102 -24.88 23.18 29.09
C ALA A 102 -24.57 21.67 29.19
N SER A 103 -24.42 21.22 30.44
CA SER A 103 -24.42 19.82 30.93
C SER A 103 -23.20 18.93 30.61
N ALA A 104 -22.86 18.08 31.58
CA ALA A 104 -21.60 17.34 31.62
C ALA A 104 -21.77 15.88 31.17
N ALA A 105 -20.97 15.48 30.19
CA ALA A 105 -20.74 14.08 29.82
C ALA A 105 -19.24 13.86 29.62
N TYR A 106 -18.74 12.67 29.99
CA TYR A 106 -17.35 12.29 29.77
C TYR A 106 -17.07 12.17 28.26
N VAL A 107 -16.08 12.91 27.75
CA VAL A 107 -15.58 12.70 26.39
C VAL A 107 -14.64 11.49 26.40
N ASP A 108 -15.13 10.38 25.88
CA ASP A 108 -14.39 9.13 25.78
C ASP A 108 -13.29 9.19 24.71
N GLN A 109 -12.26 8.33 24.85
CA GLN A 109 -11.10 8.23 23.97
C GLN A 109 -11.45 7.82 22.52
N GLY A 110 -12.71 7.46 22.25
CA GLY A 110 -13.23 7.08 20.94
C GLY A 110 -13.77 8.22 20.05
N PHE A 111 -13.72 9.50 20.46
CA PHE A 111 -14.33 10.60 19.67
C PHE A 111 -13.51 11.06 18.44
N GLU A 112 -12.21 10.77 18.39
CA GLU A 112 -11.36 11.08 17.24
C GLU A 112 -10.96 9.80 16.50
N SER A 113 -10.72 9.94 15.20
CA SER A 113 -9.95 8.98 14.41
C SER A 113 -8.77 9.70 13.76
N ARG A 114 -7.57 9.13 13.92
CA ARG A 114 -6.33 9.76 13.50
C ARG A 114 -5.85 9.16 12.18
N VAL A 115 -5.78 9.96 11.13
CA VAL A 115 -5.32 9.49 9.80
C VAL A 115 -3.99 10.15 9.42
N LEU A 116 -3.03 9.37 8.94
CA LEU A 116 -1.79 9.91 8.36
C LEU A 116 -1.93 10.01 6.85
N VAL A 117 -1.67 11.20 6.30
CA VAL A 117 -1.64 11.46 4.85
C VAL A 117 -0.20 11.60 4.40
N LEU A 118 0.31 10.61 3.67
CA LEU A 118 1.61 10.65 3.00
C LEU A 118 1.42 11.33 1.64
N TYR A 119 1.98 12.52 1.45
CA TYR A 119 1.93 13.22 0.17
C TYR A 119 3.21 12.95 -0.61
N THR A 120 3.14 12.09 -1.62
CA THR A 120 4.31 11.68 -2.43
C THR A 120 4.46 12.50 -3.71
N GLY A 121 3.38 13.13 -4.17
CA GLY A 121 3.35 13.99 -5.35
C GLY A 121 2.06 13.83 -6.16
N GLY A 122 2.18 13.95 -7.48
CA GLY A 122 1.04 13.86 -8.40
C GLY A 122 0.13 15.09 -8.46
N THR A 123 -0.75 15.09 -9.47
CA THR A 123 -1.62 16.21 -9.87
C THR A 123 -2.43 16.81 -8.73
N ILE A 124 -2.84 16.02 -7.74
CA ILE A 124 -3.69 16.49 -6.61
C ILE A 124 -3.12 17.68 -5.85
N GLY A 125 -1.78 17.82 -5.78
CA GLY A 125 -1.10 18.96 -5.19
C GLY A 125 -0.22 19.77 -6.15
N MET A 126 -0.34 19.55 -7.46
CA MET A 126 0.35 20.37 -8.45
C MET A 126 -0.26 21.78 -8.53
N LYS A 127 0.55 22.75 -8.98
CA LYS A 127 0.10 24.11 -9.28
C LYS A 127 0.27 24.37 -10.78
N CYS A 128 -0.67 25.06 -11.40
CA CYS A 128 -0.48 25.58 -12.76
C CYS A 128 0.51 26.76 -12.73
N VAL A 129 1.61 26.63 -13.47
CA VAL A 129 2.63 27.67 -13.69
C VAL A 129 2.87 27.71 -15.21
N ASP A 130 2.69 28.89 -15.81
CA ASP A 130 2.85 29.13 -17.25
C ASP A 130 2.10 28.13 -18.17
N GLY A 131 0.95 27.65 -17.71
CA GLY A 131 0.08 26.71 -18.45
C GLY A 131 0.41 25.22 -18.24
N VAL A 132 1.43 24.89 -17.44
CA VAL A 132 1.82 23.52 -17.11
C VAL A 132 1.58 23.24 -15.63
N TYR A 133 1.05 22.07 -15.29
CA TYR A 133 0.96 21.61 -13.91
C TYR A 133 2.29 21.01 -13.46
N CYS A 134 2.87 21.53 -12.38
CA CYS A 134 4.11 21.01 -11.80
C CYS A 134 3.97 20.77 -10.28
N PRO A 135 4.71 19.80 -9.70
CA PRO A 135 4.77 19.63 -8.25
C PRO A 135 5.37 20.89 -7.61
N GLN A 136 4.60 21.55 -6.73
CA GLN A 136 5.05 22.76 -6.03
C GLN A 136 5.20 22.45 -4.53
N PRO A 137 6.43 22.36 -4.00
CA PRO A 137 6.66 22.08 -2.59
C PRO A 137 5.86 23.00 -1.67
N HIS A 138 5.26 22.41 -0.64
CA HIS A 138 4.46 23.10 0.37
C HIS A 138 3.19 23.82 -0.16
N TYR A 139 2.81 23.71 -1.44
CA TYR A 139 1.61 24.37 -1.96
C TYR A 139 0.32 23.76 -1.38
N LEU A 140 0.20 22.44 -1.50
CA LEU A 140 -0.98 21.66 -1.12
C LEU A 140 -1.43 21.90 0.34
N PRO A 141 -0.59 21.77 1.39
CA PRO A 141 -1.04 21.97 2.77
C PRO A 141 -1.41 23.41 3.07
N ARG A 142 -0.72 24.39 2.46
CA ARG A 142 -1.02 25.81 2.64
C ARG A 142 -2.40 26.12 2.07
N ALA A 143 -2.67 25.70 0.84
CA ALA A 143 -3.95 25.93 0.19
C ALA A 143 -5.11 25.25 0.93
N MET A 144 -4.92 24.06 1.50
CA MET A 144 -5.96 23.39 2.30
C MET A 144 -6.12 23.95 3.72
N ARG A 145 -5.14 24.70 4.25
CA ARG A 145 -5.17 25.16 5.66
C ARG A 145 -6.32 26.14 5.92
N ASP A 146 -6.63 26.98 4.95
CA ASP A 146 -7.73 27.95 5.02
C ASP A 146 -8.92 27.54 4.11
N TYR A 147 -9.03 26.26 3.74
CA TYR A 147 -10.14 25.72 2.94
C TYR A 147 -11.16 24.96 3.81
N PRO A 148 -12.34 25.55 4.15
CA PRO A 148 -13.24 25.00 5.17
C PRO A 148 -13.75 23.56 4.93
N PRO A 149 -14.04 23.10 3.69
CA PRO A 149 -14.45 21.71 3.45
C PRO A 149 -13.40 20.66 3.84
N LEU A 150 -12.12 21.05 3.90
CA LEU A 150 -11.01 20.17 4.26
C LEU A 150 -10.45 20.47 5.66
N ASN A 151 -10.67 21.68 6.20
CA ASN A 151 -10.13 22.07 7.50
C ASN A 151 -11.11 22.91 8.37
N ASP A 152 -11.64 22.29 9.42
CA ASP A 152 -12.29 22.95 10.55
C ASP A 152 -11.24 23.61 11.46
N LYS A 153 -10.86 24.83 11.08
CA LYS A 153 -9.89 25.65 11.82
C LYS A 153 -10.31 25.94 13.26
N ALA A 154 -11.61 26.07 13.53
CA ALA A 154 -12.11 26.32 14.88
C ALA A 154 -11.87 25.10 15.80
N TYR A 155 -12.08 23.88 15.30
CA TYR A 155 -11.72 22.66 16.02
C TYR A 155 -10.21 22.56 16.26
N ILE A 156 -9.40 22.86 15.25
CA ILE A 156 -7.92 22.83 15.35
C ILE A 156 -7.39 23.86 16.35
N ASP A 157 -7.88 25.10 16.34
CA ASP A 157 -7.43 26.11 17.30
C ASP A 157 -8.01 25.87 18.71
N MET A 158 -9.15 25.20 18.85
CA MET A 158 -9.69 24.82 20.17
C MET A 158 -8.92 23.64 20.82
N PHE A 159 -8.55 22.62 20.04
CA PHE A 159 -7.94 21.41 20.58
C PHE A 159 -6.43 21.29 20.35
N TYR A 160 -5.87 21.90 19.30
CA TYR A 160 -4.47 21.74 18.86
C TYR A 160 -3.70 23.07 18.79
N ALA A 161 -4.18 24.15 19.42
CA ALA A 161 -3.49 25.45 19.40
C ALA A 161 -2.02 25.41 19.85
N ASN A 162 -1.72 24.62 20.88
CA ASN A 162 -0.39 24.54 21.51
C ASN A 162 0.50 23.44 20.91
N GLU A 163 0.03 22.72 19.90
CA GLU A 163 0.74 21.58 19.32
C GLU A 163 1.68 22.06 18.21
N THR A 164 2.95 21.67 18.27
CA THR A 164 3.99 22.13 17.32
C THR A 164 3.64 21.80 15.87
N VAL A 165 3.02 20.63 15.65
CA VAL A 165 2.51 20.18 14.35
C VAL A 165 0.99 20.19 14.37
N LYS A 166 0.38 21.28 13.89
CA LYS A 166 -1.08 21.42 13.80
C LYS A 166 -1.68 20.48 12.75
N PRO A 167 -2.52 19.48 13.12
CA PRO A 167 -3.24 18.67 12.16
C PRO A 167 -4.29 19.48 11.41
N TYR A 168 -4.92 18.83 10.45
CA TYR A 168 -6.16 19.22 9.80
C TYR A 168 -7.31 18.44 10.45
N CYS A 169 -8.53 18.96 10.40
CA CYS A 169 -9.71 18.20 10.80
C CYS A 169 -10.81 18.40 9.78
N LEU A 170 -11.40 17.31 9.27
CA LEU A 170 -12.60 17.42 8.45
C LEU A 170 -13.74 17.99 9.31
N PRO A 171 -14.63 18.85 8.75
CA PRO A 171 -15.86 19.27 9.41
C PRO A 171 -16.69 18.09 9.94
N ALA A 172 -17.60 18.34 10.88
CA ALA A 172 -18.46 17.30 11.42
C ALA A 172 -19.34 16.67 10.31
N ILE A 173 -19.11 15.39 10.01
CA ILE A 173 -19.85 14.67 8.97
C ILE A 173 -21.12 14.07 9.57
N ARG A 174 -22.26 14.29 8.90
CA ARG A 174 -23.58 13.83 9.33
C ARG A 174 -23.59 12.31 9.55
N HIS A 175 -24.21 11.87 10.64
CA HIS A 175 -24.31 10.46 11.07
C HIS A 175 -23.00 9.78 11.52
N MET A 176 -21.88 10.52 11.61
CA MET A 176 -20.62 9.98 12.12
C MET A 176 -20.39 10.36 13.57
N LYS A 177 -19.95 9.39 14.38
CA LYS A 177 -19.64 9.61 15.81
C LYS A 177 -18.23 10.13 16.07
N LYS A 178 -17.32 10.00 15.09
CA LYS A 178 -15.91 10.39 15.22
C LYS A 178 -15.59 11.62 14.37
N ARG A 179 -14.78 12.54 14.90
CA ARG A 179 -14.08 13.55 14.09
C ARG A 179 -12.85 12.92 13.44
N ILE A 180 -12.68 13.15 12.15
CA ILE A 180 -11.48 12.72 11.43
C ILE A 180 -10.44 13.84 11.56
N VAL A 181 -9.39 13.57 12.33
CA VAL A 181 -8.23 14.44 12.49
C VAL A 181 -7.09 13.82 11.71
N TYR A 182 -6.46 14.59 10.84
CA TYR A 182 -5.48 14.05 9.91
C TYR A 182 -4.23 14.91 9.82
N TRP A 183 -3.08 14.24 9.74
CA TRP A 183 -1.77 14.86 9.62
C TRP A 183 -1.30 14.68 8.19
N ILE A 184 -1.02 15.78 7.49
CA ILE A 184 -0.37 15.72 6.20
C ILE A 184 1.13 15.85 6.40
N VAL A 185 1.87 14.92 5.85
CA VAL A 185 3.32 14.96 5.72
C VAL A 185 3.65 15.98 4.61
N SER A 186 3.50 17.29 4.90
CA SER A 186 4.00 18.43 4.10
C SER A 186 3.84 19.78 4.85
N VAL A 187 4.68 20.79 4.54
CA VAL A 187 5.21 21.76 5.52
C VAL A 187 4.45 23.08 5.73
N HIS A 188 4.16 23.39 7.00
CA HIS A 188 4.45 24.70 7.57
C HIS A 188 5.31 24.58 8.85
N LEU A 189 6.48 25.22 8.83
CA LEU A 189 7.55 25.34 9.84
C LEU A 189 8.15 24.05 10.46
N GLU A 190 7.37 23.07 10.89
CA GLU A 190 7.87 21.83 11.51
C GLU A 190 7.14 20.57 11.02
N VAL A 191 6.90 20.48 9.71
CA VAL A 191 6.45 19.24 9.08
C VAL A 191 7.47 18.81 8.03
N VAL A 192 7.20 17.68 7.43
CA VAL A 192 8.12 16.87 6.64
C VAL A 192 7.42 16.56 5.35
N GLU A 193 8.07 16.68 4.20
CA GLU A 193 7.50 16.41 2.88
C GLU A 193 8.34 15.36 2.17
N TYR A 194 7.73 14.56 1.28
CA TYR A 194 8.51 13.71 0.40
C TYR A 194 9.30 14.63 -0.54
N GLN A 195 10.62 14.63 -0.40
CA GLN A 195 11.50 15.42 -1.26
C GLN A 195 12.36 14.49 -2.13
N PRO A 196 12.40 14.71 -3.47
CA PRO A 196 11.46 15.54 -4.22
C PRO A 196 10.01 15.01 -4.14
N LEU A 197 9.04 15.88 -4.38
CA LEU A 197 7.70 15.46 -4.81
C LEU A 197 7.84 14.89 -6.21
N LEU A 198 7.23 13.74 -6.48
CA LEU A 198 7.40 13.03 -7.73
C LEU A 198 6.17 13.15 -8.63
N ASP A 199 6.40 13.19 -9.94
CA ASP A 199 5.42 12.62 -10.86
C ASP A 199 5.36 11.10 -10.61
N SER A 200 4.18 10.50 -10.70
CA SER A 200 4.05 9.05 -10.57
C SER A 200 4.91 8.28 -11.58
N SER A 201 5.19 8.87 -12.74
CA SER A 201 6.03 8.30 -13.79
C SER A 201 7.49 8.11 -13.36
N ASP A 202 7.98 8.89 -12.39
CA ASP A 202 9.36 8.85 -11.88
C ASP A 202 9.51 8.01 -10.58
N MET A 203 8.45 7.29 -10.18
CA MET A 203 8.44 6.48 -8.95
C MET A 203 9.00 5.08 -9.19
N THR A 204 9.92 4.66 -8.31
CA THR A 204 10.62 3.36 -8.42
C THR A 204 10.37 2.50 -7.17
N PHE A 205 10.96 1.29 -7.15
CA PHE A 205 10.98 0.40 -5.98
C PHE A 205 11.40 1.12 -4.68
N ASP A 206 12.34 2.07 -4.77
CA ASP A 206 12.82 2.85 -3.62
C ASP A 206 11.72 3.71 -2.99
N ASP A 207 10.81 4.27 -3.80
CA ASP A 207 9.70 5.07 -3.28
C ASP A 207 8.64 4.20 -2.61
N TRP A 208 8.37 3.01 -3.15
CA TRP A 208 7.49 2.04 -2.49
C TRP A 208 8.07 1.60 -1.14
N ILE A 209 9.36 1.27 -1.11
CA ILE A 209 10.11 0.93 0.12
C ILE A 209 10.07 2.11 1.12
N ARG A 210 10.23 3.36 0.66
CA ARG A 210 10.11 4.55 1.50
C ARG A 210 8.71 4.69 2.12
N ILE A 211 7.65 4.60 1.31
CA ILE A 211 6.25 4.63 1.78
C ILE A 211 6.00 3.52 2.80
N GLY A 212 6.47 2.30 2.54
CA GLY A 212 6.32 1.18 3.45
C GLY A 212 7.09 1.34 4.77
N LYS A 213 8.36 1.76 4.71
CA LYS A 213 9.18 2.08 5.90
C LYS A 213 8.53 3.17 6.75
N ASP A 214 7.88 4.17 6.14
CA ASP A 214 7.23 5.27 6.86
C ASP A 214 5.88 4.88 7.48
N ILE A 215 5.05 4.11 6.77
CA ILE A 215 3.82 3.53 7.34
C ILE A 215 4.16 2.61 8.52
N ARG A 216 5.20 1.76 8.41
CA ARG A 216 5.71 0.92 9.53
C ARG A 216 6.07 1.76 10.76
N LYS A 217 6.82 2.84 10.58
CA LYS A 217 7.23 3.75 11.67
C LYS A 217 6.05 4.43 12.37
N ALA A 218 5.02 4.78 11.61
CA ALA A 218 3.82 5.46 12.12
C ALA A 218 2.71 4.51 12.60
N TYR A 219 2.85 3.19 12.37
CA TYR A 219 1.72 2.26 12.33
C TYR A 219 0.83 2.26 13.57
N TYR A 220 1.41 2.32 14.77
CA TYR A 220 0.67 2.25 16.04
C TYR A 220 -0.02 3.56 16.47
N GLN A 221 0.28 4.69 15.82
CA GLN A 221 -0.16 6.01 16.28
C GLN A 221 -1.41 6.54 15.56
N TYR A 222 -1.66 6.01 14.37
CA TYR A 222 -2.78 6.37 13.50
C TYR A 222 -3.73 5.19 13.37
N ASP A 223 -5.01 5.48 13.16
CA ASP A 223 -6.07 4.50 12.94
C ASP A 223 -6.16 4.07 11.47
N GLY A 224 -5.68 4.90 10.53
CA GLY A 224 -5.59 4.59 9.10
C GLY A 224 -4.62 5.49 8.34
N PHE A 225 -4.36 5.15 7.07
CA PHE A 225 -3.38 5.81 6.20
C PHE A 225 -4.00 6.20 4.85
N VAL A 226 -3.61 7.37 4.34
CA VAL A 226 -3.90 7.81 2.97
C VAL A 226 -2.59 8.13 2.28
N VAL A 227 -2.40 7.66 1.05
CA VAL A 227 -1.24 7.96 0.20
C VAL A 227 -1.73 8.78 -0.99
N LEU A 228 -1.32 10.04 -1.06
CA LEU A 228 -1.60 10.94 -2.18
C LEU A 228 -0.54 10.79 -3.26
N HIS A 229 -0.98 10.36 -4.44
CA HIS A 229 -0.15 9.81 -5.50
C HIS A 229 -0.60 10.33 -6.88
N GLY A 230 0.33 10.40 -7.85
CA GLY A 230 0.00 10.66 -9.25
C GLY A 230 -0.72 9.48 -9.91
N THR A 231 -1.58 9.71 -10.89
CA THR A 231 -2.50 8.66 -11.36
C THR A 231 -1.83 7.60 -12.25
N ASP A 232 -0.75 7.92 -12.97
CA ASP A 232 -0.19 7.04 -14.01
C ASP A 232 0.34 5.70 -13.48
N THR A 233 1.08 5.70 -12.36
CA THR A 233 1.59 4.46 -11.74
C THR A 233 0.87 4.08 -10.45
N LEU A 234 -0.25 4.74 -10.12
CA LEU A 234 -1.01 4.54 -8.87
C LEU A 234 -1.38 3.06 -8.62
N ALA A 235 -1.84 2.38 -9.67
CA ALA A 235 -2.18 0.96 -9.62
C ALA A 235 -0.96 0.05 -9.33
N TYR A 236 0.23 0.41 -9.83
CA TYR A 236 1.47 -0.30 -9.54
C TYR A 236 1.87 -0.11 -8.08
N THR A 237 1.86 1.11 -7.57
CA THR A 237 2.15 1.40 -6.16
C THR A 237 1.16 0.72 -5.21
N ALA A 238 -0.15 0.76 -5.51
CA ALA A 238 -1.16 0.09 -4.71
C ALA A 238 -1.00 -1.45 -4.73
N SER A 239 -0.55 -2.02 -5.85
CA SER A 239 -0.23 -3.45 -5.96
C SER A 239 1.04 -3.81 -5.18
N ALA A 240 2.12 -3.04 -5.33
CA ALA A 240 3.39 -3.25 -4.63
C ALA A 240 3.20 -3.19 -3.12
N LEU A 241 2.58 -2.12 -2.60
CA LEU A 241 2.28 -1.98 -1.18
C LEU A 241 1.40 -3.12 -0.66
N SER A 242 0.46 -3.63 -1.47
CA SER A 242 -0.37 -4.79 -1.10
C SER A 242 0.40 -6.10 -0.93
N PHE A 243 1.56 -6.26 -1.55
CA PHE A 243 2.45 -7.42 -1.34
C PHE A 243 3.51 -7.15 -0.28
N MET A 244 3.92 -5.88 -0.10
CA MET A 244 4.86 -5.49 0.94
C MET A 244 4.26 -5.57 2.34
N PHE A 245 2.95 -5.34 2.47
CA PHE A 245 2.24 -5.26 3.75
C PHE A 245 1.62 -6.60 4.15
N GLU A 246 2.36 -7.33 4.99
CA GLU A 246 1.94 -8.60 5.58
C GLU A 246 1.26 -8.36 6.93
N ASP A 247 0.19 -9.10 7.19
CA ASP A 247 -0.70 -8.93 8.35
C ASP A 247 -1.10 -7.46 8.61
N LEU A 248 -1.42 -6.76 7.52
CA LEU A 248 -2.06 -5.46 7.57
C LEU A 248 -3.40 -5.57 8.32
N GLY A 249 -3.63 -4.63 9.24
CA GLY A 249 -4.78 -4.57 10.15
C GLY A 249 -5.41 -3.18 10.21
N LYS A 250 -5.06 -2.30 9.27
CA LYS A 250 -5.53 -0.91 9.17
C LYS A 250 -5.72 -0.51 7.71
N PRO A 251 -6.68 0.35 7.37
CA PRO A 251 -6.87 0.81 6.00
C PRO A 251 -5.68 1.62 5.51
N VAL A 252 -5.18 1.27 4.32
CA VAL A 252 -4.22 2.08 3.55
C VAL A 252 -4.88 2.42 2.22
N ILE A 253 -5.15 3.71 1.99
CA ILE A 253 -5.93 4.16 0.83
C ILE A 253 -5.05 5.02 -0.07
N VAL A 254 -4.72 4.50 -1.24
CA VAL A 254 -4.03 5.24 -2.29
C VAL A 254 -5.07 6.03 -3.09
N THR A 255 -4.84 7.32 -3.27
CA THR A 255 -5.73 8.18 -4.05
C THR A 255 -4.94 9.32 -4.70
N GLY A 256 -5.59 10.08 -5.56
CA GLY A 256 -5.01 11.16 -6.34
C GLY A 256 -6.11 11.98 -6.99
N SER A 257 -5.79 12.66 -8.09
CA SER A 257 -6.82 13.33 -8.89
C SER A 257 -6.35 13.56 -10.32
N GLN A 258 -7.31 13.84 -11.20
CA GLN A 258 -7.05 14.31 -12.57
C GLN A 258 -6.92 15.84 -12.61
N ILE A 259 -7.52 16.55 -11.64
CA ILE A 259 -7.47 18.02 -11.50
C ILE A 259 -6.99 18.38 -10.08
N PRO A 260 -6.02 19.29 -9.87
CA PRO A 260 -5.48 19.60 -8.54
C PRO A 260 -6.55 20.07 -7.54
N VAL A 261 -6.39 19.76 -6.24
CA VAL A 261 -7.42 19.96 -5.21
C VAL A 261 -7.92 21.40 -5.09
N CYS A 262 -7.06 22.36 -5.45
CA CYS A 262 -7.32 23.79 -5.33
C CYS A 262 -8.15 24.38 -6.49
N GLU A 263 -8.33 23.61 -7.57
CA GLU A 263 -9.07 24.07 -8.75
C GLU A 263 -10.60 23.97 -8.56
N VAL A 264 -11.33 24.91 -9.17
CA VAL A 264 -12.78 25.08 -8.94
C VAL A 264 -13.59 23.81 -9.28
N ARG A 265 -13.18 23.05 -10.30
CA ARG A 265 -13.82 21.80 -10.74
C ARG A 265 -13.00 20.54 -10.42
N SER A 266 -12.22 20.57 -9.33
CA SER A 266 -11.40 19.44 -8.90
C SER A 266 -12.21 18.23 -8.41
N ASP A 267 -11.84 17.04 -8.92
CA ASP A 267 -12.17 15.71 -8.38
C ASP A 267 -11.35 15.37 -7.13
N GLY A 268 -10.16 15.95 -6.98
CA GLY A 268 -9.23 15.73 -5.87
C GLY A 268 -9.81 16.06 -4.49
N ARG A 269 -10.79 16.96 -4.39
CA ARG A 269 -11.49 17.25 -3.12
C ARG A 269 -12.33 16.05 -2.67
N GLU A 270 -13.17 15.53 -3.56
CA GLU A 270 -14.03 14.37 -3.27
C GLU A 270 -13.21 13.10 -3.06
N ASN A 271 -12.13 12.92 -3.85
CA ASN A 271 -11.17 11.84 -3.69
C ASN A 271 -10.48 11.89 -2.31
N LEU A 272 -9.95 13.05 -1.89
CA LEU A 272 -9.32 13.22 -0.58
C LEU A 272 -10.32 13.04 0.57
N VAL A 273 -11.50 13.67 0.51
CA VAL A 273 -12.54 13.54 1.56
C VAL A 273 -12.97 12.09 1.70
N GLY A 274 -13.25 11.39 0.59
CA GLY A 274 -13.65 9.99 0.62
C GLY A 274 -12.55 9.05 1.12
N ALA A 275 -11.30 9.28 0.75
CA ALA A 275 -10.17 8.51 1.29
C ALA A 275 -10.00 8.72 2.80
N LEU A 276 -10.02 9.97 3.28
CA LEU A 276 -9.97 10.28 4.72
C LEU A 276 -11.16 9.68 5.49
N LEU A 277 -12.35 9.75 4.90
CA LEU A 277 -13.60 9.21 5.43
C LEU A 277 -13.52 7.69 5.61
N ILE A 278 -13.04 6.97 4.60
CA ILE A 278 -12.93 5.51 4.65
C ILE A 278 -11.82 5.12 5.63
N ALA A 279 -10.62 5.72 5.51
CA ALA A 279 -9.47 5.41 6.37
C ALA A 279 -9.72 5.73 7.86
N GLY A 280 -10.52 6.76 8.16
CA GLY A 280 -10.84 7.14 9.53
C GLY A 280 -11.97 6.34 10.18
N THR A 281 -12.75 5.56 9.43
CA THR A 281 -14.06 5.07 9.93
C THR A 281 -14.28 3.58 9.74
N PHE A 282 -13.81 3.01 8.62
CA PHE A 282 -14.14 1.65 8.23
C PHE A 282 -12.96 0.73 8.47
N ASP A 283 -13.24 -0.40 9.12
CA ASP A 283 -12.27 -1.47 9.35
C ASP A 283 -12.11 -2.32 8.07
N ILE A 284 -11.30 -1.79 7.15
CA ILE A 284 -10.93 -2.41 5.87
C ILE A 284 -9.40 -2.58 5.88
N PRO A 285 -8.86 -3.71 6.38
CA PRO A 285 -7.43 -3.91 6.59
C PRO A 285 -6.68 -4.25 5.29
N GLU A 286 -6.81 -3.41 4.27
CA GLU A 286 -6.27 -3.63 2.93
C GLU A 286 -5.62 -2.37 2.34
N VAL A 287 -4.69 -2.59 1.41
CA VAL A 287 -4.28 -1.54 0.46
C VAL A 287 -5.35 -1.41 -0.61
N THR A 288 -5.94 -0.23 -0.70
CA THR A 288 -7.09 0.06 -1.57
C THR A 288 -6.83 1.30 -2.42
N VAL A 289 -7.55 1.41 -3.54
CA VAL A 289 -7.58 2.61 -4.37
C VAL A 289 -8.96 3.26 -4.23
N TYR A 290 -9.00 4.53 -3.86
CA TYR A 290 -10.26 5.30 -3.81
C TYR A 290 -10.29 6.35 -4.92
N PHE A 291 -11.26 6.24 -5.83
CA PHE A 291 -11.48 7.17 -6.94
C PHE A 291 -12.97 7.22 -7.30
N ASN A 292 -13.46 8.40 -7.66
CA ASN A 292 -14.81 8.61 -8.21
C ASN A 292 -15.93 7.84 -7.46
N ASN A 293 -15.98 8.02 -6.14
CA ASN A 293 -16.98 7.40 -5.26
C ASN A 293 -16.94 5.86 -5.19
N LYS A 294 -15.84 5.22 -5.62
CA LYS A 294 -15.62 3.77 -5.54
C LYS A 294 -14.33 3.47 -4.77
N LEU A 295 -14.36 2.44 -3.93
CA LEU A 295 -13.18 1.87 -3.27
C LEU A 295 -12.88 0.51 -3.88
N PHE A 296 -11.70 0.37 -4.49
CA PHE A 296 -11.23 -0.84 -5.13
C PHE A 296 -10.11 -1.51 -4.32
N ARG A 297 -9.95 -2.83 -4.46
CA ARG A 297 -8.78 -3.54 -3.95
C ARG A 297 -7.54 -3.13 -4.75
N GLY A 298 -6.46 -2.71 -4.08
CA GLY A 298 -5.28 -2.12 -4.72
C GLY A 298 -4.70 -3.02 -5.82
N ASN A 299 -4.41 -4.28 -5.46
CA ASN A 299 -3.90 -5.31 -6.38
C ASN A 299 -4.88 -5.83 -7.45
N ARG A 300 -6.06 -5.23 -7.59
CA ARG A 300 -7.07 -5.52 -8.64
C ARG A 300 -7.41 -4.31 -9.51
N THR A 301 -6.86 -3.14 -9.19
CA THR A 301 -7.20 -1.88 -9.85
C THR A 301 -6.31 -1.66 -11.07
N ILE A 302 -6.87 -1.12 -12.15
CA ILE A 302 -6.11 -0.61 -13.32
C ILE A 302 -6.49 0.86 -13.58
N LYS A 303 -5.58 1.64 -14.15
CA LYS A 303 -5.94 2.91 -14.81
C LYS A 303 -6.62 2.57 -16.13
N PHE A 304 -7.91 2.87 -16.23
CA PHE A 304 -8.77 2.50 -17.37
C PHE A 304 -8.92 3.67 -18.36
N ASP A 305 -8.90 4.90 -17.87
CA ASP A 305 -9.10 6.12 -18.66
C ASP A 305 -8.07 7.19 -18.25
N ASN A 306 -7.61 8.00 -19.19
CA ASN A 306 -6.61 9.06 -18.97
C ASN A 306 -7.22 10.47 -18.90
N CYS A 307 -8.50 10.65 -19.25
CA CYS A 307 -9.18 11.94 -19.33
C CYS A 307 -10.44 12.00 -18.43
N SER A 308 -11.14 10.88 -18.25
CA SER A 308 -12.32 10.79 -17.39
C SER A 308 -11.97 10.95 -15.91
N MET A 309 -12.92 11.45 -15.12
CA MET A 309 -12.85 11.37 -13.65
C MET A 309 -13.03 9.93 -13.14
N ASP A 310 -13.68 9.06 -13.93
CA ASP A 310 -13.76 7.61 -13.67
C ASP A 310 -12.51 6.88 -14.19
N ALA A 311 -11.33 7.38 -13.79
CA ALA A 311 -10.03 7.00 -14.35
C ALA A 311 -9.58 5.56 -14.00
N PHE A 312 -10.19 4.93 -13.01
CA PHE A 312 -9.79 3.61 -12.48
C PHE A 312 -10.96 2.63 -12.42
N ASP A 313 -10.68 1.37 -12.70
CA ASP A 313 -11.64 0.27 -12.57
C ASP A 313 -10.98 -1.02 -12.04
N SER A 314 -11.80 -1.99 -11.65
CA SER A 314 -11.41 -3.33 -11.18
C SER A 314 -12.14 -4.40 -11.99
N PRO A 315 -11.69 -4.73 -13.21
CA PRO A 315 -12.49 -5.48 -14.20
C PRO A 315 -12.91 -6.90 -13.78
N ASN A 316 -12.13 -7.52 -12.88
CA ASN A 316 -12.29 -8.90 -12.43
C ASN A 316 -12.74 -9.00 -10.95
N MET A 317 -13.07 -7.89 -10.28
CA MET A 317 -13.53 -7.90 -8.89
C MET A 317 -14.39 -6.67 -8.58
N GLN A 318 -15.54 -6.86 -7.92
CA GLN A 318 -16.40 -5.74 -7.54
C GLN A 318 -15.72 -4.77 -6.56
N PRO A 319 -16.07 -3.47 -6.56
CA PRO A 319 -15.59 -2.52 -5.56
C PRO A 319 -15.93 -2.98 -4.13
N ILE A 320 -14.98 -2.81 -3.20
CA ILE A 320 -15.16 -3.08 -1.77
C ILE A 320 -16.18 -2.11 -1.17
N ALA A 321 -16.19 -0.85 -1.61
CA ALA A 321 -17.19 0.13 -1.18
C ALA A 321 -17.62 1.08 -2.30
N GLN A 322 -18.81 1.65 -2.14
CA GLN A 322 -19.38 2.70 -3.00
C GLN A 322 -19.95 3.83 -2.14
N MET A 323 -19.47 5.05 -2.36
CA MET A 323 -19.98 6.27 -1.73
C MET A 323 -21.21 6.78 -2.49
N LYS A 324 -22.39 6.35 -2.03
CA LYS A 324 -23.69 6.90 -2.45
C LYS A 324 -24.22 7.77 -1.29
N ILE A 325 -25.48 8.20 -1.36
CA ILE A 325 -26.18 8.89 -0.24
C ILE A 325 -25.96 8.15 1.10
N THR A 326 -25.91 6.82 1.05
CA THR A 326 -25.37 5.98 2.12
C THR A 326 -24.15 5.23 1.58
N ILE A 327 -23.08 5.19 2.36
CA ILE A 327 -21.88 4.42 2.05
C ILE A 327 -22.24 2.93 2.10
N LYS A 328 -22.04 2.21 0.99
CA LYS A 328 -22.27 0.76 0.91
C LYS A 328 -20.92 0.06 0.89
N VAL A 329 -20.68 -0.83 1.86
CA VAL A 329 -19.46 -1.64 1.96
C VAL A 329 -19.84 -3.12 1.79
N ASN A 330 -19.11 -3.82 0.93
CA ASN A 330 -19.22 -5.25 0.73
C ASN A 330 -18.27 -5.98 1.69
N TYR A 331 -18.69 -6.13 2.95
CA TYR A 331 -17.87 -6.73 4.00
C TYR A 331 -17.46 -8.18 3.70
N GLU A 332 -18.26 -8.94 2.94
CA GLU A 332 -17.94 -10.30 2.50
C GLU A 332 -16.76 -10.36 1.52
N SER A 333 -16.48 -9.26 0.80
CA SER A 333 -15.33 -9.18 -0.10
C SER A 333 -14.01 -8.83 0.58
N ILE A 334 -14.05 -8.33 1.82
CA ILE A 334 -12.88 -7.86 2.56
C ILE A 334 -12.05 -9.06 3.00
N PHE A 335 -10.76 -9.04 2.66
CA PHE A 335 -9.81 -10.01 3.15
C PHE A 335 -9.46 -9.71 4.61
N ARG A 336 -9.49 -10.74 5.45
CA ARG A 336 -9.04 -10.67 6.85
C ARG A 336 -8.09 -11.84 7.09
N SER A 337 -6.90 -11.54 7.62
CA SER A 337 -5.95 -12.58 8.02
C SER A 337 -6.58 -13.48 9.08
N SER A 338 -6.45 -14.80 8.92
CA SER A 338 -6.90 -15.78 9.91
C SER A 338 -5.89 -15.96 11.04
N THR A 339 -4.68 -15.41 10.89
CA THR A 339 -3.59 -15.45 11.86
C THR A 339 -3.45 -14.11 12.58
N MET A 340 -3.26 -14.16 13.90
CA MET A 340 -2.90 -12.97 14.69
C MET A 340 -1.37 -12.82 14.70
N ALA A 341 -0.83 -12.20 13.66
CA ALA A 341 0.58 -11.82 13.56
C ALA A 341 0.75 -10.29 13.57
N PRO A 342 1.91 -9.77 14.00
CA PRO A 342 2.18 -8.34 13.98
C PRO A 342 2.43 -7.84 12.56
N PHE A 343 1.94 -6.63 12.25
CA PHE A 343 2.14 -5.99 10.95
C PHE A 343 3.62 -5.94 10.55
N SER A 344 3.91 -6.49 9.37
CA SER A 344 5.24 -6.69 8.78
C SER A 344 5.35 -5.91 7.47
N VAL A 345 6.56 -5.43 7.15
CA VAL A 345 6.83 -4.76 5.86
C VAL A 345 8.05 -5.37 5.19
N HIS A 346 7.81 -6.03 4.06
CA HIS A 346 8.84 -6.59 3.18
C HIS A 346 9.50 -5.46 2.38
N ASN A 347 10.73 -5.11 2.75
CA ASN A 347 11.56 -4.07 2.12
C ASN A 347 12.50 -4.61 1.03
N ARG A 348 12.72 -5.93 0.96
CA ARG A 348 13.63 -6.59 -0.01
C ARG A 348 12.87 -6.96 -1.29
N LEU A 349 12.80 -6.02 -2.23
CA LEU A 349 12.14 -6.22 -3.54
C LEU A 349 13.15 -6.64 -4.62
N CYS A 350 12.81 -7.66 -5.41
CA CYS A 350 13.58 -8.02 -6.60
C CYS A 350 13.40 -6.93 -7.68
N ARG A 351 14.48 -6.20 -8.00
CA ARG A 351 14.50 -5.16 -9.06
C ARG A 351 14.59 -5.74 -10.47
N ASN A 352 15.10 -6.98 -10.61
CA ASN A 352 15.34 -7.66 -11.88
C ASN A 352 14.07 -8.29 -12.48
N VAL A 353 12.97 -7.52 -12.51
CA VAL A 353 11.66 -7.95 -13.02
C VAL A 353 11.22 -7.09 -14.20
N ALA A 354 10.54 -7.69 -15.17
CA ALA A 354 10.12 -7.01 -16.38
C ALA A 354 8.74 -7.46 -16.89
N VAL A 355 8.11 -6.65 -17.74
CA VAL A 355 6.81 -6.96 -18.38
C VAL A 355 7.01 -7.02 -19.90
N LEU A 356 6.74 -8.17 -20.50
CA LEU A 356 6.87 -8.39 -21.95
C LEU A 356 5.49 -8.59 -22.58
N ARG A 357 5.05 -7.62 -23.38
CA ARG A 357 3.83 -7.75 -24.18
C ARG A 357 4.12 -8.45 -25.50
N ILE A 358 3.51 -9.61 -25.72
CA ILE A 358 3.63 -10.36 -26.98
C ILE A 358 2.71 -9.74 -28.04
N PHE A 359 3.24 -9.48 -29.25
CA PHE A 359 2.48 -8.95 -30.37
C PHE A 359 2.75 -9.74 -31.66
N PRO A 360 1.84 -9.69 -32.66
CA PRO A 360 2.01 -10.46 -33.90
C PRO A 360 3.32 -10.10 -34.59
N SER A 361 4.04 -11.13 -35.06
CA SER A 361 5.36 -10.97 -35.69
C SER A 361 6.48 -10.40 -34.79
N ILE A 362 6.35 -10.48 -33.46
CA ILE A 362 7.46 -10.13 -32.54
C ILE A 362 8.79 -10.84 -32.94
N PRO A 363 9.89 -10.08 -33.12
CA PRO A 363 11.18 -10.64 -33.49
C PRO A 363 11.77 -11.51 -32.38
N ILE A 364 12.41 -12.62 -32.75
CA ILE A 364 13.10 -13.50 -31.79
C ILE A 364 14.30 -12.82 -31.12
N SER A 365 14.96 -11.88 -31.82
CA SER A 365 16.04 -11.04 -31.27
C SER A 365 15.56 -10.21 -30.08
N THR A 366 14.37 -9.60 -30.16
CA THR A 366 13.75 -8.85 -29.07
C THR A 366 13.54 -9.73 -27.85
N ILE A 367 12.95 -10.92 -28.03
CA ILE A 367 12.69 -11.86 -26.94
C ILE A 367 13.99 -12.37 -26.31
N ARG A 368 14.98 -12.73 -27.13
CA ARG A 368 16.29 -13.16 -26.63
C ARG A 368 16.98 -12.06 -25.81
N ALA A 369 16.98 -10.82 -26.29
CA ALA A 369 17.57 -9.68 -25.59
C ALA A 369 16.83 -9.40 -24.26
N PHE A 370 15.50 -9.39 -24.29
CA PHE A 370 14.65 -9.13 -23.12
C PHE A 370 14.80 -10.18 -22.01
N LEU A 371 15.09 -11.44 -22.37
CA LEU A 371 15.28 -12.54 -21.43
C LEU A 371 16.74 -12.72 -20.97
N GLN A 372 17.69 -11.84 -21.34
CA GLN A 372 19.06 -11.95 -20.85
C GLN A 372 19.18 -11.65 -19.34
N PRO A 373 20.21 -12.19 -18.66
CA PRO A 373 20.62 -11.69 -17.35
C PRO A 373 20.83 -10.16 -17.38
N PRO A 374 20.50 -9.42 -16.31
CA PRO A 374 20.23 -9.92 -14.96
C PRO A 374 18.76 -10.33 -14.68
N VAL A 375 17.86 -10.36 -15.67
CA VAL A 375 16.42 -10.60 -15.46
C VAL A 375 16.13 -11.94 -14.73
N GLN A 376 15.37 -11.84 -13.64
CA GLN A 376 14.99 -12.94 -12.74
C GLN A 376 13.47 -13.24 -12.77
N GLY A 377 12.64 -12.29 -13.20
CA GLY A 377 11.19 -12.46 -13.30
C GLY A 377 10.60 -11.75 -14.52
N VAL A 378 9.68 -12.39 -15.24
CA VAL A 378 8.98 -11.77 -16.37
C VAL A 378 7.47 -12.03 -16.31
N VAL A 379 6.69 -10.96 -16.35
CA VAL A 379 5.26 -11.03 -16.64
C VAL A 379 5.08 -10.99 -18.16
N LEU A 380 4.60 -12.09 -18.72
CA LEU A 380 4.37 -12.24 -20.15
C LEU A 380 2.90 -11.95 -20.45
N GLU A 381 2.60 -10.82 -21.10
CA GLU A 381 1.23 -10.53 -21.54
C GLU A 381 0.97 -11.23 -22.88
N THR A 382 0.10 -12.25 -22.88
CA THR A 382 -0.24 -13.08 -24.05
C THR A 382 -1.71 -12.91 -24.48
N TYR A 383 -2.10 -13.52 -25.59
CA TYR A 383 -3.39 -13.25 -26.22
C TYR A 383 -4.56 -13.98 -25.56
N GLY A 384 -5.71 -13.31 -25.42
CA GLY A 384 -6.97 -13.96 -25.05
C GLY A 384 -6.85 -14.73 -23.73
N ALA A 385 -7.19 -16.03 -23.75
CA ALA A 385 -7.10 -16.90 -22.58
C ALA A 385 -5.66 -17.31 -22.17
N GLY A 386 -4.61 -16.57 -22.55
CA GLY A 386 -3.23 -16.90 -22.20
C GLY A 386 -2.41 -17.58 -23.31
N ASN A 387 -2.76 -17.33 -24.57
CA ASN A 387 -2.27 -18.06 -25.75
C ASN A 387 -1.03 -17.43 -26.38
N MET A 388 -0.04 -18.27 -26.74
CA MET A 388 1.16 -17.88 -27.50
C MET A 388 1.26 -18.66 -28.83
N PRO A 389 1.91 -18.13 -29.89
CA PRO A 389 2.03 -18.82 -31.18
C PRO A 389 2.79 -20.15 -31.11
N SER A 390 2.07 -21.28 -31.13
CA SER A 390 2.65 -22.64 -30.99
C SER A 390 3.62 -23.04 -32.11
N ARG A 391 3.51 -22.43 -33.30
CA ARG A 391 4.43 -22.65 -34.43
C ARG A 391 5.77 -21.92 -34.28
N ARG A 392 5.90 -21.00 -33.30
CA ARG A 392 7.15 -20.28 -32.99
C ARG A 392 7.93 -21.05 -31.91
N THR A 393 8.46 -22.20 -32.30
CA THR A 393 9.30 -23.05 -31.44
C THR A 393 10.57 -22.33 -30.98
N ASP A 394 11.07 -21.38 -31.77
CA ASP A 394 12.13 -20.45 -31.41
C ASP A 394 11.82 -19.64 -30.15
N ILE A 395 10.61 -19.08 -30.04
CA ILE A 395 10.18 -18.31 -28.86
C ILE A 395 10.09 -19.21 -27.62
N ILE A 396 9.44 -20.36 -27.78
CA ILE A 396 9.24 -21.35 -26.71
C ILE A 396 10.59 -21.82 -26.15
N GLU A 397 11.59 -21.98 -27.01
CA GLU A 397 12.93 -22.41 -26.64
C GLU A 397 13.73 -21.31 -25.91
N GLU A 398 13.64 -20.04 -26.30
CA GLU A 398 14.27 -18.96 -25.52
C GLU A 398 13.61 -18.76 -24.14
N ILE A 399 12.28 -18.96 -24.05
CA ILE A 399 11.53 -19.00 -22.77
C ILE A 399 12.01 -20.17 -21.90
N ARG A 400 12.14 -21.39 -22.46
CA ARG A 400 12.67 -22.56 -21.75
C ARG A 400 14.07 -22.31 -21.21
N LYS A 401 14.97 -21.75 -22.03
CA LYS A 401 16.32 -21.38 -21.59
C LYS A 401 16.30 -20.36 -20.45
N ALA A 402 15.37 -19.42 -20.44
CA ALA A 402 15.22 -18.46 -19.34
C ALA A 402 14.78 -19.15 -18.04
N VAL A 403 13.78 -20.03 -18.10
CA VAL A 403 13.34 -20.84 -16.94
C VAL A 403 14.47 -21.74 -16.42
N GLN A 404 15.26 -22.35 -17.31
CA GLN A 404 16.43 -23.15 -16.94
C GLN A 404 17.55 -22.34 -16.27
N ARG A 405 17.67 -21.02 -16.55
CA ARG A 405 18.54 -20.10 -15.81
C ARG A 405 17.98 -19.66 -14.45
N GLY A 406 16.78 -20.10 -14.09
CA GLY A 406 16.07 -19.71 -12.86
C GLY A 406 15.15 -18.49 -13.00
N CYS A 407 14.92 -17.97 -14.22
CA CYS A 407 13.97 -16.88 -14.42
C CYS A 407 12.53 -17.37 -14.24
N ILE A 408 11.77 -16.75 -13.35
CA ILE A 408 10.34 -17.02 -13.16
C ILE A 408 9.55 -16.33 -14.28
N ILE A 409 8.60 -17.03 -14.90
CA ILE A 409 7.74 -16.46 -15.94
C ILE A 409 6.27 -16.62 -15.54
N ILE A 410 5.55 -15.51 -15.51
CA ILE A 410 4.13 -15.42 -15.16
C ILE A 410 3.34 -15.08 -16.42
N ASN A 411 2.40 -15.94 -16.82
CA ASN A 411 1.53 -15.68 -17.97
C ASN A 411 0.32 -14.84 -17.53
N CYS A 412 0.14 -13.67 -18.15
CA CYS A 412 -1.02 -12.80 -17.97
C CYS A 412 -1.74 -12.59 -19.30
N SER A 413 -3.04 -12.35 -19.25
CA SER A 413 -3.81 -11.99 -20.44
C SER A 413 -3.65 -10.50 -20.75
N GLN A 414 -3.55 -10.15 -22.05
CA GLN A 414 -3.72 -8.78 -22.53
C GLN A 414 -5.17 -8.28 -22.47
N CYS A 415 -6.15 -9.18 -22.26
CA CYS A 415 -7.54 -8.80 -22.12
C CYS A 415 -7.80 -8.21 -20.73
N ILE A 416 -8.45 -7.05 -20.71
CA ILE A 416 -8.80 -6.31 -19.49
C ILE A 416 -9.61 -7.16 -18.49
N ARG A 417 -10.47 -8.05 -18.99
CA ARG A 417 -11.34 -8.93 -18.19
C ARG A 417 -11.18 -10.39 -18.63
N GLY A 418 -11.25 -11.31 -17.65
CA GLY A 418 -11.11 -12.75 -17.86
C GLY A 418 -10.01 -13.37 -17.00
N GLN A 419 -9.64 -14.60 -17.33
CA GLN A 419 -8.56 -15.36 -16.69
C GLN A 419 -7.72 -16.07 -17.76
N VAL A 420 -6.48 -16.41 -17.41
CA VAL A 420 -5.66 -17.34 -18.20
C VAL A 420 -6.19 -18.76 -17.99
N ASP A 421 -6.31 -19.52 -19.08
CA ASP A 421 -6.91 -20.84 -19.11
C ASP A 421 -6.04 -21.81 -19.95
N VAL A 422 -5.81 -23.01 -19.40
CA VAL A 422 -4.93 -24.05 -19.95
C VAL A 422 -5.64 -24.92 -20.99
N HIS A 423 -6.96 -24.79 -21.17
CA HIS A 423 -7.74 -25.61 -22.10
C HIS A 423 -7.36 -25.47 -23.58
N TYR A 424 -6.60 -24.43 -23.95
CA TYR A 424 -6.05 -24.27 -25.31
C TYR A 424 -4.63 -24.85 -25.43
N PHE A 425 -4.36 -25.58 -26.52
CA PHE A 425 -3.04 -26.14 -26.82
C PHE A 425 -1.92 -25.07 -26.78
N THR A 426 -2.22 -23.87 -27.28
CA THR A 426 -1.35 -22.68 -27.28
C THR A 426 -1.09 -22.07 -25.90
N GLY A 427 -1.92 -22.35 -24.90
CA GLY A 427 -1.70 -21.99 -23.49
C GLY A 427 -0.91 -23.06 -22.74
N LYS A 428 -1.20 -24.35 -22.99
CA LYS A 428 -0.49 -25.50 -22.38
C LYS A 428 1.02 -25.49 -22.65
N VAL A 429 1.45 -24.96 -23.80
CA VAL A 429 2.86 -24.80 -24.19
C VAL A 429 3.69 -23.97 -23.19
N LEU A 430 3.06 -23.12 -22.37
CA LEU A 430 3.74 -22.28 -21.38
C LEU A 430 3.87 -22.93 -19.99
N ILE A 431 3.45 -24.19 -19.83
CA ILE A 431 3.39 -24.91 -18.55
C ILE A 431 4.35 -26.12 -18.53
N CYS A 432 5.23 -26.23 -19.55
CA CYS A 432 6.23 -27.30 -19.72
C CYS A 432 7.62 -26.75 -20.08
#